data_AF-A0AAP2W6H3-F1
#
_entry.id   AF-A0AAP2W6H3-F1
#
_cell.length_a   1.000
_cell.length_b   1.000
_cell.length_c   1.000
_cell.angle_alpha   90.00
_cell.angle_beta   90.00
_cell.angle_gamma   90.00
#
_symmetry.space_group_name_H-M   'P 1'
#
loop_
_entity.id
_entity.type
_entity.pdbx_description
1 polymer ?
#
loop_
_entity_poly.entity_id
_entity_poly.type
_entity_poly.pdbx_seq_one_letter_code
_entity_poly.pdbx_strand_id
1 'polypeptide(L)'
;MSVTKKSPVRKYHCFRQLIMVFITLVLLATLCFNILGAAQDNANVYISSVCFNAPGNDITNLNGEWVRIVNTGKEPIPMEGWKLSDQGEKHVYAFPPFTIGPETTITVYTGKGQDSDRELFMGFSEPVWNNDGDIATLKDNSGSIISRYDDISGLPAVSPLSIQATPAASPAAIDMQAPLSELSVHFIDVGQSESILLISGDWTMLIDGGTIDQGEKVSGYLKSHGVKDIDVLVATHPHSDHIGGLIQVMNEFPVKMVLDSGQIHTTRTYEQFLTLIDQKDIPYVQAERGQKYIFGQNLEVEVLNPPSTYIADDLNENSVVLKVTFGNVKFLFTGDAGFDAEKNMAASGVSLDSDVLKVAHHGSAYATGEAFLSKVTPAVSVIEVGENNYGHPSQETLDRLNAAGSNVYRTDLNGDIVITTDGTTYKVTDESGASTIFSTVPGEPSPVTPSPLTERIPGLDRLVYIIVLAALIILAILVIYWILPKKRRKRRK
;
A
#
# COMPACT_ATOMS: atom_id res chain seq x y z
N MET A 1 10.63 64.01 77.46
CA MET A 1 11.11 62.71 78.00
C MET A 1 9.85 61.88 78.27
N SER A 2 9.50 60.83 77.55
CA SER A 2 10.21 59.57 77.35
C SER A 2 9.65 58.86 76.11
N VAL A 3 10.55 58.38 75.25
CA VAL A 3 10.27 57.56 74.07
C VAL A 3 10.32 56.09 74.51
N THR A 4 9.27 55.31 74.27
CA THR A 4 9.33 53.85 74.33
C THR A 4 8.95 53.26 72.97
N LYS A 5 9.99 52.81 72.26
CA LYS A 5 9.92 51.99 71.04
C LYS A 5 9.21 50.67 71.34
N LYS A 6 8.10 50.38 70.66
CA LYS A 6 7.64 48.98 70.48
C LYS A 6 8.38 48.37 69.29
N SER A 7 9.05 47.24 69.54
CA SER A 7 9.84 46.50 68.57
C SER A 7 8.95 45.75 67.54
N PRO A 8 9.41 45.57 66.29
CA PRO A 8 8.65 44.86 65.26
C PRO A 8 9.01 43.37 65.26
N VAL A 9 8.76 42.64 66.36
CA VAL A 9 9.12 41.21 66.43
C VAL A 9 7.97 40.28 66.01
N ARG A 10 6.75 40.79 65.77
CA ARG A 10 5.59 39.93 65.42
C ARG A 10 5.33 39.70 63.92
N LYS A 11 6.07 40.35 63.00
CA LYS A 11 5.88 40.15 61.55
C LYS A 11 6.79 39.09 60.90
N TYR A 12 7.86 38.65 61.58
CA TYR A 12 8.80 37.67 61.01
C TYR A 12 8.50 36.21 61.38
N HIS A 13 7.65 35.94 62.38
CA HIS A 13 7.25 34.57 62.72
C HIS A 13 6.18 34.03 61.76
N CYS A 14 5.21 34.86 61.36
CA CYS A 14 4.16 34.47 60.43
C CYS A 14 4.71 34.25 59.00
N PHE A 15 5.70 35.07 58.59
CA PHE A 15 6.34 34.93 57.28
C PHE A 15 7.26 33.69 57.19
N ARG A 16 7.97 33.33 58.27
CA ARG A 16 8.76 32.08 58.31
C ARG A 16 7.90 30.81 58.37
N GLN A 17 6.74 30.88 59.05
CA GLN A 17 5.79 29.76 59.04
C GLN A 17 5.11 29.58 57.68
N LEU A 18 4.76 30.67 56.98
CA LEU A 18 4.24 30.58 55.60
C LEU A 18 5.28 30.05 54.61
N ILE A 19 6.55 30.47 54.71
CA ILE A 19 7.62 29.96 53.84
C ILE A 19 7.92 28.48 54.13
N MET A 20 7.93 28.06 55.39
CA MET A 20 8.10 26.63 55.71
C MET A 20 6.91 25.79 55.24
N VAL A 21 5.66 26.25 55.40
CA VAL A 21 4.49 25.54 54.87
C VAL A 21 4.52 25.47 53.34
N PHE A 22 4.95 26.53 52.66
CA PHE A 22 5.10 26.55 51.20
C PHE A 22 6.22 25.63 50.72
N ILE A 23 7.39 25.63 51.37
CA ILE A 23 8.50 24.72 51.04
C ILE A 23 8.14 23.26 51.36
N THR A 24 7.37 23.00 52.42
CA THR A 24 6.91 21.64 52.77
C THR A 24 5.83 21.16 51.80
N LEU A 25 4.94 22.04 51.33
CA LEU A 25 3.96 21.74 50.27
C LEU A 25 4.62 21.54 48.90
N VAL A 26 5.67 22.31 48.58
CA VAL A 26 6.46 22.10 47.34
C VAL A 26 7.28 20.81 47.43
N LEU A 27 7.86 20.49 48.59
CA LEU A 27 8.56 19.22 48.83
C LEU A 27 7.62 18.01 48.81
N LEU A 28 6.41 18.12 49.39
CA LEU A 28 5.37 17.10 49.29
C LEU A 28 4.80 17.02 47.86
N ALA A 29 4.71 18.12 47.12
CA ALA A 29 4.33 18.08 45.71
C ALA A 29 5.41 17.39 44.87
N THR A 30 6.71 17.62 45.13
CA THR A 30 7.80 16.87 44.48
C THR A 30 7.94 15.43 44.97
N LEU A 31 7.48 15.10 46.18
CA LEU A 31 7.45 13.72 46.69
C LEU A 31 6.22 12.97 46.18
N CYS A 32 5.09 13.65 45.98
CA CYS A 32 3.91 13.12 45.29
C CYS A 32 4.13 13.03 43.77
N PHE A 33 5.04 13.81 43.18
CA PHE A 33 5.51 13.63 41.80
C PHE A 33 6.48 12.46 41.65
N ASN A 34 7.04 11.91 42.74
CA ASN A 34 7.90 10.72 42.72
C ASN A 34 7.23 9.46 43.30
N ILE A 35 5.95 9.54 43.71
CA ILE A 35 5.15 8.40 44.20
C ILE A 35 3.72 8.44 43.63
N LEU A 36 3.53 9.02 42.44
CA LEU A 36 2.53 8.50 41.51
C LEU A 36 3.31 7.71 40.47
N GLY A 37 3.05 6.40 40.48
CA GLY A 37 3.81 5.41 39.74
C GLY A 37 3.94 5.75 38.26
N ALA A 38 5.10 5.36 37.73
CA ALA A 38 5.41 5.15 36.33
C ALA A 38 4.19 5.28 35.42
N ALA A 39 4.05 6.42 34.75
CA ALA A 39 3.50 6.39 33.42
C ALA A 39 4.46 5.50 32.63
N GLN A 40 4.05 4.25 32.44
CA GLN A 40 4.81 3.28 31.69
C GLN A 40 4.88 3.81 30.26
N ASP A 41 6.10 4.14 29.81
CA ASP A 41 6.43 4.40 28.41
C ASP A 41 6.11 3.15 27.59
N ASN A 42 4.82 2.93 27.29
CA ASN A 42 4.35 1.86 26.40
C ASN A 42 4.46 2.28 24.92
N ALA A 43 5.08 3.42 24.62
CA ALA A 43 5.31 3.93 23.26
C ALA A 43 6.18 3.00 22.38
N ASN A 44 6.73 1.94 22.96
CA ASN A 44 7.58 0.97 22.27
C ASN A 44 6.83 -0.27 21.77
N VAL A 45 5.55 -0.48 22.15
CA VAL A 45 4.74 -1.61 21.66
C VAL A 45 3.62 -1.13 20.77
N TYR A 46 3.54 -1.66 19.55
CA TYR A 46 2.46 -1.30 18.63
C TYR A 46 2.13 -2.42 17.64
N ILE A 47 0.96 -2.32 17.02
CA ILE A 47 0.56 -3.19 15.91
C ILE A 47 1.30 -2.71 14.67
N SER A 48 2.21 -3.54 14.14
CA SER A 48 3.05 -3.17 12.99
C SER A 48 2.38 -3.50 11.65
N SER A 49 1.57 -4.56 11.62
CA SER A 49 0.95 -5.08 10.39
C SER A 49 -0.28 -5.90 10.75
N VAL A 50 -1.26 -5.93 9.86
CA VAL A 50 -2.42 -6.80 9.96
C VAL A 50 -2.65 -7.46 8.60
N CYS A 51 -2.82 -8.77 8.59
CA CYS A 51 -3.32 -9.50 7.44
C CYS A 51 -4.81 -9.76 7.68
N PHE A 52 -5.64 -8.94 7.04
CA PHE A 52 -7.09 -8.96 7.22
C PHE A 52 -7.77 -10.15 6.55
N ASN A 53 -7.12 -10.79 5.58
CA ASN A 53 -7.78 -11.75 4.71
C ASN A 53 -6.88 -12.94 4.44
N ALA A 54 -7.32 -14.12 4.85
CA ALA A 54 -6.56 -15.36 4.72
C ALA A 54 -6.50 -15.84 3.26
N PRO A 55 -5.40 -16.44 2.78
CA PRO A 55 -5.41 -17.08 1.47
C PRO A 55 -6.50 -18.17 1.38
N GLY A 56 -7.44 -18.05 0.43
CA GLY A 56 -8.50 -19.03 0.21
C GLY A 56 -9.84 -18.68 0.87
N ASN A 57 -10.49 -19.65 1.54
CA ASN A 57 -11.76 -19.42 2.23
C ASN A 57 -11.51 -19.20 3.72
N ASP A 58 -11.86 -18.01 4.20
CA ASP A 58 -11.61 -17.52 5.56
C ASP A 58 -12.17 -18.44 6.66
N ILE A 59 -13.28 -19.14 6.39
CA ILE A 59 -13.85 -20.12 7.33
C ILE A 59 -12.93 -21.34 7.52
N THR A 60 -12.16 -21.68 6.48
CA THR A 60 -11.29 -22.87 6.46
C THR A 60 -9.80 -22.57 6.67
N ASN A 61 -9.39 -21.30 6.56
CA ASN A 61 -8.02 -20.85 6.76
C ASN A 61 -7.91 -19.69 7.78
N LEU A 62 -8.49 -19.86 8.96
CA LEU A 62 -8.49 -18.80 9.99
C LEU A 62 -7.09 -18.38 10.48
N ASN A 63 -6.02 -19.13 10.18
CA ASN A 63 -4.65 -18.68 10.50
C ASN A 63 -3.98 -17.92 9.34
N GLY A 64 -4.66 -17.74 8.20
CA GLY A 64 -4.22 -16.79 7.18
C GLY A 64 -4.51 -15.34 7.59
N GLU A 65 -5.38 -15.14 8.58
CA GLU A 65 -5.67 -13.87 9.23
C GLU A 65 -4.79 -13.70 10.47
N TRP A 66 -4.09 -12.58 10.58
CA TRP A 66 -3.17 -12.35 11.70
C TRP A 66 -2.85 -10.88 11.96
N VAL A 67 -2.38 -10.59 13.18
CA VAL A 67 -1.88 -9.28 13.61
C VAL A 67 -0.44 -9.42 14.09
N ARG A 68 0.46 -8.59 13.59
CA ARG A 68 1.83 -8.48 14.10
C ARG A 68 1.93 -7.36 15.11
N ILE A 69 2.51 -7.67 16.27
CA ILE A 69 2.78 -6.71 17.33
C ILE A 69 4.28 -6.71 17.57
N VAL A 70 4.88 -5.52 17.55
CA VAL A 70 6.30 -5.32 17.78
C VAL A 70 6.54 -4.62 19.11
N ASN A 71 7.53 -5.08 19.86
CA ASN A 71 8.17 -4.33 20.94
C ASN A 71 9.51 -3.81 20.43
N THR A 72 9.62 -2.51 20.17
CA THR A 72 10.85 -1.81 19.77
C THR A 72 11.71 -1.37 20.97
N GLY A 73 11.23 -1.62 22.18
CA GLY A 73 11.89 -1.24 23.42
C GLY A 73 12.98 -2.21 23.81
N LYS A 74 13.85 -1.77 24.73
CA LYS A 74 14.97 -2.57 25.25
C LYS A 74 14.60 -3.44 26.45
N GLU A 75 13.36 -3.35 26.93
CA GLU A 75 12.84 -4.11 28.06
C GLU A 75 11.72 -5.06 27.61
N PRO A 76 11.60 -6.25 28.24
CA PRO A 76 10.50 -7.17 27.96
C PRO A 76 9.17 -6.63 28.51
N ILE A 77 8.06 -6.97 27.84
CA ILE A 77 6.74 -6.44 28.17
C ILE A 77 5.75 -7.58 28.47
N PRO A 78 5.25 -7.68 29.71
CA PRO A 78 4.24 -8.66 30.07
C PRO A 78 2.89 -8.27 29.48
N MET A 79 2.30 -9.19 28.71
CA MET A 79 1.06 -8.99 27.98
C MET A 79 -0.16 -9.59 28.71
N GLU A 80 0.01 -10.20 29.89
CA GLU A 80 -1.12 -10.80 30.61
C GLU A 80 -2.24 -9.78 30.85
N GLY A 81 -3.45 -10.11 30.36
CA GLY A 81 -4.63 -9.25 30.49
C GLY A 81 -4.70 -8.09 29.49
N TRP A 82 -3.71 -7.92 28.61
CA TRP A 82 -3.84 -7.07 27.43
C TRP A 82 -4.93 -7.62 26.50
N LYS A 83 -5.44 -6.77 25.62
CA LYS A 83 -6.50 -7.13 24.69
C LYS A 83 -6.18 -6.69 23.27
N LEU A 84 -6.48 -7.56 22.32
CA LEU A 84 -6.49 -7.25 20.89
C LEU A 84 -7.94 -7.42 20.40
N SER A 85 -8.48 -6.42 19.72
CA SER A 85 -9.88 -6.44 19.25
C SER A 85 -10.05 -5.87 17.86
N ASP A 86 -11.13 -6.26 17.19
CA ASP A 86 -11.59 -5.67 15.92
C ASP A 86 -12.34 -4.34 16.12
N GLN A 87 -12.79 -3.75 15.01
CA GLN A 87 -13.54 -2.51 15.02
C GLN A 87 -14.88 -2.69 15.74
N GLY A 88 -15.08 -1.91 16.81
CA GLY A 88 -16.29 -1.98 17.63
C GLY A 88 -16.28 -3.08 18.69
N GLU A 89 -15.14 -3.77 18.90
CA GLU A 89 -14.96 -4.84 19.89
C GLU A 89 -15.97 -5.99 19.75
N LYS A 90 -16.32 -6.37 18.52
CA LYS A 90 -17.16 -7.55 18.29
C LYS A 90 -16.40 -8.82 18.67
N HIS A 91 -15.09 -8.84 18.38
CA HIS A 91 -14.16 -9.89 18.75
C HIS A 91 -13.07 -9.32 19.64
N VAL A 92 -12.82 -9.97 20.77
CA VAL A 92 -11.80 -9.54 21.75
C VAL A 92 -10.97 -10.75 22.15
N TYR A 93 -9.70 -10.74 21.75
CA TYR A 93 -8.69 -11.65 22.24
C TYR A 93 -8.03 -11.09 23.50
N ALA A 94 -8.05 -11.83 24.60
CA ALA A 94 -7.32 -11.50 25.81
C ALA A 94 -6.02 -12.30 25.84
N PHE A 95 -4.89 -11.61 25.97
CA PHE A 95 -3.58 -12.26 25.97
C PHE A 95 -3.44 -13.15 27.23
N PRO A 96 -2.98 -14.41 27.06
CA PRO A 96 -2.62 -15.27 28.18
C PRO A 96 -1.36 -14.71 28.89
N PRO A 97 -0.90 -15.35 29.98
CA PRO A 97 0.42 -15.06 30.55
C PRO A 97 1.52 -15.22 29.47
N PHE A 98 1.92 -14.09 28.89
CA PHE A 98 2.87 -14.01 27.78
C PHE A 98 3.76 -12.78 27.96
N THR A 99 4.97 -12.81 27.43
CA THR A 99 5.92 -11.70 27.49
C THR A 99 6.59 -11.51 26.15
N ILE A 100 6.42 -10.32 25.55
CA ILE A 100 7.15 -9.96 24.34
C ILE A 100 8.56 -9.53 24.78
N GLY A 101 9.60 -10.18 24.23
CA GLY A 101 10.98 -9.78 24.46
C GLY A 101 11.29 -8.37 23.93
N PRO A 102 12.43 -7.78 24.31
CA PRO A 102 12.90 -6.54 23.69
C PRO A 102 13.17 -6.73 22.19
N GLU A 103 12.96 -5.69 21.40
CA GLU A 103 13.22 -5.67 19.94
C GLU A 103 12.64 -6.90 19.20
N THR A 104 11.47 -7.36 19.64
CA THR A 104 10.85 -8.61 19.20
C THR A 104 9.48 -8.37 18.57
N THR A 105 9.20 -9.10 17.50
CA THR A 105 7.88 -9.16 16.87
C THR A 105 7.21 -10.49 17.18
N ILE A 106 5.92 -10.45 17.51
CA ILE A 106 5.05 -11.62 17.62
C ILE A 106 3.94 -11.54 16.57
N THR A 107 3.42 -12.71 16.20
CA THR A 107 2.25 -12.83 15.32
C THR A 107 1.10 -13.46 16.10
N VAL A 108 -0.08 -12.85 16.05
CA VAL A 108 -1.31 -13.36 16.65
C VAL A 108 -2.25 -13.78 15.53
N TYR A 109 -2.45 -15.08 15.35
CA TYR A 109 -3.32 -15.67 14.33
C TYR A 109 -4.76 -15.81 14.82
N THR A 110 -5.74 -15.59 13.94
CA THR A 110 -7.18 -15.63 14.29
C THR A 110 -7.67 -17.03 14.69
N GLY A 111 -7.20 -18.07 14.00
CA GLY A 111 -7.67 -19.44 14.19
C GLY A 111 -7.05 -20.16 15.39
N LYS A 112 -7.04 -21.51 15.29
CA LYS A 112 -6.51 -22.39 16.34
C LYS A 112 -5.08 -22.82 16.01
N GLY A 113 -4.26 -22.96 17.04
CA GLY A 113 -2.91 -23.48 16.94
C GLY A 113 -2.34 -23.77 18.32
N GLN A 114 -1.03 -23.91 18.40
CA GLN A 114 -0.31 -24.09 19.66
C GLN A 114 0.59 -22.88 19.86
N ASP A 115 0.36 -22.15 20.95
CA ASP A 115 1.16 -20.98 21.30
C ASP A 115 2.65 -21.33 21.44
N SER A 116 3.49 -20.41 20.97
CA SER A 116 4.96 -20.43 21.11
C SER A 116 5.44 -19.10 21.71
N ASP A 117 6.76 -18.88 21.74
CA ASP A 117 7.36 -17.60 22.16
C ASP A 117 7.22 -16.48 21.13
N ARG A 118 6.76 -16.78 19.90
CA ARG A 118 6.59 -15.79 18.81
C ARG A 118 5.23 -15.83 18.13
N GLU A 119 4.44 -16.87 18.38
CA GLU A 119 3.16 -17.09 17.72
C GLU A 119 2.09 -17.38 18.76
N LEU A 120 0.97 -16.65 18.66
CA LEU A 120 -0.20 -16.82 19.50
C LEU A 120 -1.43 -17.10 18.63
N PHE A 121 -2.38 -17.85 19.16
CA PHE A 121 -3.59 -18.23 18.44
C PHE A 121 -4.84 -17.82 19.21
N MET A 122 -5.73 -17.04 18.59
CA MET A 122 -6.94 -16.55 19.26
C MET A 122 -7.97 -17.64 19.54
N GLY A 123 -7.94 -18.71 18.73
CA GLY A 123 -8.82 -19.86 18.87
C GLY A 123 -10.23 -19.64 18.34
N PHE A 124 -10.48 -18.56 17.60
CA PHE A 124 -11.77 -18.30 16.97
C PHE A 124 -12.07 -19.35 15.91
N SER A 125 -13.36 -19.49 15.59
CA SER A 125 -13.87 -20.42 14.57
C SER A 125 -14.62 -19.69 13.46
N GLU A 126 -14.45 -18.37 13.41
CA GLU A 126 -14.99 -17.45 12.41
C GLU A 126 -13.95 -16.33 12.15
N PRO A 127 -13.96 -15.73 10.95
CA PRO A 127 -13.10 -14.59 10.60
C PRO A 127 -13.30 -13.42 11.57
N VAL A 128 -12.20 -12.78 11.96
CA VAL A 128 -12.21 -11.66 12.91
C VAL A 128 -11.96 -10.33 12.22
N TRP A 129 -11.13 -10.36 11.19
CA TRP A 129 -10.68 -9.17 10.48
C TRP A 129 -11.49 -9.05 9.20
N ASN A 130 -12.30 -8.00 9.05
CA ASN A 130 -13.09 -7.81 7.84
C ASN A 130 -12.16 -7.50 6.65
N ASN A 131 -12.48 -8.08 5.49
CA ASN A 131 -11.71 -8.03 4.25
C ASN A 131 -11.63 -6.63 3.61
N ASP A 132 -12.30 -5.65 4.22
CA ASP A 132 -12.34 -4.24 3.83
C ASP A 132 -11.46 -3.35 4.76
N GLY A 133 -10.72 -3.94 5.72
CA GLY A 133 -9.77 -3.24 6.60
C GLY A 133 -10.31 -2.84 7.98
N ASP A 134 -10.54 -3.81 8.88
CA ASP A 134 -10.92 -3.50 10.27
C ASP A 134 -9.81 -2.78 11.06
N ILE A 135 -10.19 -1.91 12.00
CA ILE A 135 -9.22 -1.29 12.92
C ILE A 135 -8.87 -2.28 14.04
N ALA A 136 -7.74 -2.96 13.91
CA ALA A 136 -7.19 -3.76 15.01
C ALA A 136 -6.74 -2.86 16.16
N THR A 137 -7.28 -3.07 17.36
CA THR A 137 -6.99 -2.25 18.55
C THR A 137 -6.29 -3.08 19.63
N LEU A 138 -5.09 -2.67 20.02
CA LEU A 138 -4.33 -3.21 21.15
C LEU A 138 -4.54 -2.33 22.38
N LYS A 139 -4.97 -2.93 23.49
CA LYS A 139 -5.12 -2.31 24.80
C LYS A 139 -4.27 -3.00 25.83
N ASP A 140 -3.72 -2.24 26.77
CA ASP A 140 -3.02 -2.80 27.92
C ASP A 140 -4.01 -3.40 28.94
N ASN A 141 -3.45 -3.99 30.00
CA ASN A 141 -4.23 -4.59 31.09
C ASN A 141 -5.07 -3.59 31.91
N SER A 142 -4.80 -2.29 31.79
CA SER A 142 -5.60 -1.20 32.39
C SER A 142 -6.80 -0.81 31.50
N GLY A 143 -6.82 -1.31 30.26
CA GLY A 143 -7.79 -0.95 29.23
C GLY A 143 -7.40 0.30 28.43
N SER A 144 -6.19 0.83 28.63
CA SER A 144 -5.67 1.96 27.85
C SER A 144 -5.30 1.48 26.45
N ILE A 145 -5.69 2.26 25.43
CA ILE A 145 -5.34 1.95 24.04
C ILE A 145 -3.86 2.23 23.83
N ILE A 146 -3.11 1.20 23.45
CA ILE A 146 -1.68 1.26 23.18
C ILE A 146 -1.42 1.47 21.68
N SER A 147 -2.19 0.79 20.83
CA SER A 147 -2.08 0.92 19.38
C SER A 147 -3.43 0.66 18.75
N ARG A 148 -3.76 1.40 17.70
CA ARG A 148 -4.73 0.97 16.69
C ARG A 148 -3.97 0.84 15.38
N TYR A 149 -4.22 -0.23 14.64
CA TYR A 149 -3.76 -0.31 13.27
C TYR A 149 -4.51 0.76 12.46
N ASP A 150 -3.77 1.67 11.84
CA ASP A 150 -4.25 2.83 11.08
C ASP A 150 -5.09 3.91 11.81
N ASP A 151 -5.09 3.98 13.16
CA ASP A 151 -5.69 5.11 13.91
C ASP A 151 -4.78 5.63 15.04
N ILE A 152 -4.60 6.96 15.10
CA ILE A 152 -3.75 7.68 16.06
C ILE A 152 -4.52 8.26 17.27
N SER A 153 -5.80 7.92 17.46
CA SER A 153 -6.65 8.49 18.53
C SER A 153 -6.17 8.32 19.99
N GLY A 154 -5.08 7.59 20.25
CA GLY A 154 -4.47 7.39 21.57
C GLY A 154 -3.16 8.15 21.86
N LEU A 155 -2.55 8.82 20.87
CA LEU A 155 -1.30 9.56 21.05
C LEU A 155 -1.59 11.06 21.27
N PRO A 156 -0.77 11.78 22.07
CA PRO A 156 -0.96 13.22 22.22
C PRO A 156 -0.90 13.87 20.84
N ALA A 157 -1.95 14.62 20.49
CA ALA A 157 -2.04 15.33 19.23
C ALA A 157 -0.76 16.15 19.00
N VAL A 158 0.07 15.71 18.06
CA VAL A 158 0.98 16.63 17.39
C VAL A 158 0.10 17.53 16.54
N SER A 159 0.18 18.84 16.76
CA SER A 159 -0.50 19.79 15.88
C SER A 159 -0.11 19.45 14.44
N PRO A 160 -1.06 19.41 13.48
CA PRO A 160 -0.70 19.17 12.09
C PRO A 160 0.37 20.18 11.72
N LEU A 161 1.58 19.68 11.47
CA LEU A 161 2.66 20.48 10.91
C LEU A 161 2.10 20.95 9.57
N SER A 162 1.82 22.25 9.49
CA SER A 162 1.56 22.90 8.22
C SER A 162 2.89 22.91 7.48
N ILE A 163 3.22 21.80 6.80
CA ILE A 163 4.22 21.84 5.74
C ILE A 163 3.64 22.83 4.74
N GLN A 164 4.21 24.03 4.71
CA GLN A 164 3.81 25.02 3.73
C GLN A 164 4.22 24.42 2.39
N ALA A 165 3.24 23.91 1.64
CA ALA A 165 3.44 23.58 0.24
C ALA A 165 4.16 24.77 -0.38
N THR A 166 5.41 24.57 -0.80
CA THR A 166 6.07 25.60 -1.57
C THR A 166 5.21 25.77 -2.82
N PRO A 167 4.70 26.99 -3.12
CA PRO A 167 3.99 27.19 -4.37
C PRO A 167 4.94 26.69 -5.44
N ALA A 168 4.49 25.69 -6.22
CA ALA A 168 5.28 25.04 -7.25
C ALA A 168 6.07 26.16 -7.94
N ALA A 169 7.39 26.12 -7.79
CA ALA A 169 8.22 27.09 -8.48
C ALA A 169 7.75 27.05 -9.93
N SER A 170 7.39 28.22 -10.47
CA SER A 170 7.08 28.40 -11.90
C SER A 170 7.99 27.49 -12.71
N PRO A 171 7.49 26.70 -13.69
CA PRO A 171 8.22 25.58 -14.29
C PRO A 171 9.56 26.09 -14.82
N ALA A 172 10.59 25.93 -14.02
CA ALA A 172 11.88 26.56 -14.25
C ALA A 172 12.96 25.65 -13.69
N ALA A 173 13.14 24.53 -14.37
CA ALA A 173 14.46 24.12 -14.81
C ALA A 173 14.27 23.43 -16.16
N ILE A 174 14.23 24.21 -17.25
CA ILE A 174 14.61 23.66 -18.55
C ILE A 174 16.11 23.41 -18.44
N ASP A 175 16.48 22.24 -17.95
CA ASP A 175 17.85 21.77 -18.08
C ASP A 175 18.03 21.30 -19.53
N MET A 176 18.40 22.24 -20.42
CA MET A 176 18.76 21.93 -21.81
C MET A 176 20.11 21.20 -21.89
N GLN A 177 20.24 20.13 -21.13
CA GLN A 177 21.28 19.12 -21.31
C GLN A 177 21.05 18.36 -22.63
N ALA A 178 22.07 17.62 -23.06
CA ALA A 178 21.96 16.74 -24.21
C ALA A 178 20.74 15.80 -24.07
N PRO A 179 20.14 15.33 -25.19
CA PRO A 179 19.09 14.33 -25.10
C PRO A 179 19.61 13.13 -24.32
N LEU A 180 18.77 12.64 -23.40
CA LEU A 180 19.03 11.41 -22.69
C LEU A 180 18.96 10.26 -23.69
N SER A 181 19.88 9.30 -23.58
CA SER A 181 20.03 8.25 -24.59
C SER A 181 18.99 7.15 -24.47
N GLU A 182 18.54 6.87 -23.26
CA GLU A 182 17.63 5.76 -22.94
C GLU A 182 16.85 6.07 -21.66
N LEU A 183 15.62 5.57 -21.58
CA LEU A 183 14.83 5.49 -20.34
C LEU A 183 14.55 4.02 -20.06
N SER A 184 14.79 3.58 -18.82
CA SER A 184 14.28 2.32 -18.30
C SER A 184 13.19 2.57 -17.27
N VAL A 185 12.08 1.83 -17.38
CA VAL A 185 10.92 1.86 -16.48
C VAL A 185 10.77 0.45 -15.90
N HIS A 186 10.91 0.34 -14.59
CA HIS A 186 10.90 -0.91 -13.85
C HIS A 186 9.64 -0.96 -13.00
N PHE A 187 8.73 -1.87 -13.31
CA PHE A 187 7.61 -2.22 -12.45
C PHE A 187 8.10 -3.32 -11.52
N ILE A 188 8.36 -2.95 -10.27
CA ILE A 188 8.99 -3.83 -9.29
C ILE A 188 7.89 -4.72 -8.71
N ASP A 189 8.06 -6.04 -8.76
CA ASP A 189 7.12 -6.95 -8.14
C ASP A 189 7.17 -6.76 -6.62
N VAL A 190 6.25 -5.98 -6.07
CA VAL A 190 6.07 -5.82 -4.62
C VAL A 190 4.79 -6.51 -4.14
N GLY A 191 4.26 -7.47 -4.90
CA GLY A 191 3.01 -8.15 -4.56
C GLY A 191 1.78 -7.26 -4.77
N GLN A 192 0.83 -7.28 -3.82
CA GLN A 192 -0.40 -6.47 -3.90
C GLN A 192 -0.14 -5.04 -3.42
N SER A 193 0.74 -4.33 -4.14
CA SER A 193 1.19 -2.96 -3.86
C SER A 193 1.78 -2.36 -5.15
N GLU A 194 2.30 -1.13 -5.11
CA GLU A 194 2.89 -0.45 -6.29
C GLU A 194 4.30 0.08 -5.98
N SER A 195 5.26 -0.15 -6.89
CA SER A 195 6.53 0.58 -6.89
C SER A 195 7.19 0.56 -8.27
N ILE A 196 7.38 1.76 -8.85
CA ILE A 196 7.86 1.92 -10.21
C ILE A 196 9.10 2.81 -10.23
N LEU A 197 10.21 2.26 -10.70
CA LEU A 197 11.49 2.96 -10.81
C LEU A 197 11.75 3.37 -12.27
N LEU A 198 11.98 4.67 -12.49
CA LEU A 198 12.38 5.23 -13.78
C LEU A 198 13.83 5.72 -13.69
N ILE A 199 14.68 5.28 -14.62
CA ILE A 199 16.09 5.68 -14.70
C ILE A 199 16.41 6.17 -16.11
N SER A 200 17.08 7.32 -16.19
CA SER A 200 17.62 7.84 -17.45
C SER A 200 18.94 8.59 -17.21
N GLY A 201 20.06 7.92 -17.49
CA GLY A 201 21.39 8.43 -17.10
C GLY A 201 21.52 8.50 -15.58
N ASP A 202 21.84 9.67 -15.05
CA ASP A 202 21.87 9.92 -13.59
C ASP A 202 20.51 10.37 -13.04
N TRP A 203 19.51 10.61 -13.91
CA TRP A 203 18.16 11.01 -13.48
C TRP A 203 17.35 9.81 -12.99
N THR A 204 16.73 9.94 -11.82
CA THR A 204 15.93 8.89 -11.19
C THR A 204 14.60 9.41 -10.67
N MET A 205 13.51 8.71 -11.00
CA MET A 205 12.20 8.89 -10.36
C MET A 205 11.74 7.56 -9.75
N LEU A 206 11.20 7.61 -8.55
CA LEU A 206 10.52 6.48 -7.92
C LEU A 206 9.06 6.88 -7.70
N ILE A 207 8.12 6.09 -8.23
CA ILE A 207 6.68 6.23 -8.01
C ILE A 207 6.27 5.14 -7.05
N ASP A 208 5.81 5.55 -5.86
CA ASP A 208 5.40 4.67 -4.76
C ASP A 208 6.49 3.67 -4.32
N GLY A 209 6.31 3.08 -3.14
CA GLY A 209 7.29 2.25 -2.47
C GLY A 209 6.71 1.00 -1.82
N GLY A 210 5.45 0.68 -2.09
CA GLY A 210 4.80 -0.43 -1.43
C GLY A 210 4.49 -0.20 0.05
N THR A 211 4.19 -1.29 0.78
CA THR A 211 4.02 -1.29 2.23
C THR A 211 5.33 -1.09 2.99
N ILE A 212 5.25 -0.81 4.29
CA ILE A 212 6.44 -0.61 5.16
C ILE A 212 7.40 -1.81 5.10
N ASP A 213 6.89 -3.04 5.13
CA ASP A 213 7.70 -4.26 5.10
C ASP A 213 8.33 -4.55 3.74
N GLN A 214 7.87 -3.89 2.68
CA GLN A 214 8.45 -3.97 1.34
C GLN A 214 9.58 -2.95 1.11
N GLY A 215 9.77 -2.00 2.03
CA GLY A 215 10.79 -0.94 1.90
C GLY A 215 12.23 -1.46 1.74
N GLU A 216 12.59 -2.57 2.40
CA GLU A 216 13.91 -3.21 2.21
C GLU A 216 14.06 -3.83 0.81
N LYS A 217 12.98 -4.41 0.25
CA LYS A 217 12.97 -4.96 -1.11
C LYS A 217 13.18 -3.85 -2.13
N VAL A 218 12.39 -2.76 -2.03
CA VAL A 218 12.47 -1.61 -2.94
C VAL A 218 13.85 -0.96 -2.86
N SER A 219 14.32 -0.64 -1.65
CA SER A 219 15.65 -0.03 -1.48
C SER A 219 16.80 -0.94 -1.95
N GLY A 220 16.71 -2.26 -1.73
CA GLY A 220 17.63 -3.25 -2.28
C GLY A 220 17.64 -3.27 -3.80
N TYR A 221 16.48 -3.15 -4.44
CA TYR A 221 16.33 -3.06 -5.88
C TYR A 221 16.96 -1.78 -6.45
N LEU A 222 16.73 -0.62 -5.81
CA LEU A 222 17.36 0.64 -6.20
C LEU A 222 18.90 0.55 -6.13
N LYS A 223 19.44 -0.04 -5.04
CA LYS A 223 20.89 -0.27 -4.90
C LYS A 223 21.44 -1.18 -5.99
N SER A 224 20.73 -2.26 -6.34
CA SER A 224 21.19 -3.21 -7.37
C SER A 224 21.21 -2.59 -8.77
N HIS A 225 20.41 -1.54 -8.99
CA HIS A 225 20.38 -0.74 -10.22
C HIS A 225 21.27 0.51 -10.16
N GLY A 226 22.10 0.64 -9.12
CA GLY A 226 23.10 1.70 -9.01
C GLY A 226 22.54 3.09 -8.71
N VAL A 227 21.29 3.18 -8.24
CA VAL A 227 20.67 4.43 -7.80
C VAL A 227 21.46 5.01 -6.62
N LYS A 228 21.77 6.31 -6.69
CA LYS A 228 22.54 7.04 -5.66
C LYS A 228 21.70 8.08 -4.95
N ASP A 229 20.82 8.72 -5.70
CA ASP A 229 19.86 9.72 -5.26
C ASP A 229 18.61 9.64 -6.14
N ILE A 230 17.51 10.21 -5.66
CA ILE A 230 16.21 10.24 -6.33
C ILE A 230 15.88 11.69 -6.65
N ASP A 231 15.73 12.02 -7.93
CA ASP A 231 15.36 13.37 -8.37
C ASP A 231 13.91 13.68 -8.00
N VAL A 232 13.01 12.72 -8.23
CA VAL A 232 11.59 12.86 -7.92
C VAL A 232 11.07 11.60 -7.25
N LEU A 233 10.66 11.74 -5.99
CA LEU A 233 9.91 10.72 -5.26
C LEU A 233 8.42 11.05 -5.37
N VAL A 234 7.64 10.20 -6.00
CA VAL A 234 6.20 10.41 -6.20
C VAL A 234 5.45 9.55 -5.20
N ALA A 235 4.52 10.16 -4.46
CA ALA A 235 3.52 9.49 -3.63
C ALA A 235 2.16 9.71 -4.29
N THR A 236 1.62 8.66 -4.92
CA THR A 236 0.39 8.81 -5.73
C THR A 236 -0.79 9.19 -4.85
N HIS A 237 -0.96 8.54 -3.70
CA HIS A 237 -1.99 8.84 -2.71
C HIS A 237 -1.56 8.26 -1.34
N PRO A 238 -2.18 8.66 -0.22
CA PRO A 238 -1.60 8.44 1.12
C PRO A 238 -1.86 7.05 1.72
N HIS A 239 -2.30 6.06 0.94
CA HIS A 239 -2.49 4.69 1.42
C HIS A 239 -1.14 3.98 1.70
N SER A 240 -1.16 3.08 2.67
CA SER A 240 0.06 2.48 3.22
C SER A 240 0.82 1.60 2.25
N ASP A 241 0.11 0.95 1.33
CA ASP A 241 0.63 0.10 0.25
C ASP A 241 1.21 0.90 -0.93
N HIS A 242 1.19 2.23 -0.83
CA HIS A 242 1.85 3.14 -1.76
C HIS A 242 3.01 3.87 -1.08
N ILE A 243 2.78 4.48 0.08
CA ILE A 243 3.78 5.34 0.74
C ILE A 243 4.62 4.65 1.82
N GLY A 244 4.27 3.43 2.21
CA GLY A 244 4.88 2.73 3.35
C GLY A 244 6.39 2.53 3.18
N GLY A 245 6.80 1.91 2.08
CA GLY A 245 8.22 1.64 1.81
C GLY A 245 9.02 2.89 1.47
N LEU A 246 8.36 4.01 1.10
CA LEU A 246 9.03 5.29 0.85
C LEU A 246 9.75 5.82 2.10
N ILE A 247 9.30 5.46 3.30
CA ILE A 247 9.98 5.82 4.55
C ILE A 247 11.38 5.21 4.60
N GLN A 248 11.53 3.93 4.23
CA GLN A 248 12.83 3.27 4.16
C GLN A 248 13.69 3.90 3.06
N VAL A 249 13.10 4.15 1.88
CA VAL A 249 13.80 4.76 0.74
C VAL A 249 14.36 6.14 1.13
N MET A 250 13.56 7.03 1.72
CA MET A 250 14.02 8.36 2.13
C MET A 250 15.10 8.31 3.22
N ASN A 251 15.14 7.26 4.03
CA ASN A 251 16.21 7.07 5.03
C ASN A 251 17.54 6.70 4.39
N GLU A 252 17.52 5.99 3.26
CA GLU A 252 18.73 5.46 2.62
C GLU A 252 19.25 6.29 1.44
N PHE A 253 18.35 6.97 0.71
CA PHE A 253 18.69 7.74 -0.47
C PHE A 253 18.42 9.23 -0.25
N PRO A 254 19.31 10.13 -0.69
CA PRO A 254 18.98 11.54 -0.85
C PRO A 254 17.83 11.70 -1.86
N VAL A 255 16.83 12.50 -1.50
CA VAL A 255 15.68 12.83 -2.36
C VAL A 255 15.68 14.33 -2.63
N LYS A 256 15.61 14.72 -3.91
CA LYS A 256 15.65 16.13 -4.31
C LYS A 256 14.28 16.80 -4.28
N MET A 257 13.20 16.05 -4.48
CA MET A 257 11.83 16.53 -4.40
C MET A 257 10.86 15.38 -4.12
N VAL A 258 9.83 15.67 -3.33
CA VAL A 258 8.61 14.83 -3.22
C VAL A 258 7.48 15.49 -3.99
N LEU A 259 6.81 14.71 -4.85
CA LEU A 259 5.57 15.06 -5.52
C LEU A 259 4.44 14.21 -4.92
N ASP A 260 3.48 14.85 -4.27
CA ASP A 260 2.41 14.18 -3.50
C ASP A 260 1.04 14.72 -3.89
N SER A 261 -0.02 13.92 -3.81
CA SER A 261 -1.39 14.37 -4.13
C SER A 261 -1.87 15.56 -3.28
N GLY A 262 -1.28 15.77 -2.10
CA GLY A 262 -1.64 16.81 -1.14
C GLY A 262 -2.86 16.47 -0.29
N GLN A 263 -3.45 15.28 -0.46
CA GLN A 263 -4.57 14.87 0.37
C GLN A 263 -4.11 14.48 1.76
N ILE A 264 -4.64 15.20 2.75
CA ILE A 264 -4.34 14.93 4.15
C ILE A 264 -4.93 13.57 4.52
N HIS A 265 -4.10 12.74 5.12
CA HIS A 265 -4.51 11.51 5.77
C HIS A 265 -3.97 11.49 7.20
N THR A 266 -4.59 10.72 8.10
CA THR A 266 -4.20 10.71 9.52
C THR A 266 -3.60 9.38 9.95
N THR A 267 -3.11 8.57 9.01
CA THR A 267 -2.38 7.35 9.37
C THR A 267 -0.98 7.67 9.85
N ARG A 268 -0.46 6.81 10.73
CA ARG A 268 0.93 6.88 11.20
C ARG A 268 1.92 6.83 10.05
N THR A 269 1.63 6.04 9.02
CA THR A 269 2.45 5.95 7.81
C THR A 269 2.56 7.30 7.12
N TYR A 270 1.44 8.00 6.90
CA TYR A 270 1.43 9.32 6.29
C TYR A 270 2.11 10.38 7.18
N GLU A 271 1.87 10.36 8.48
CA GLU A 271 2.56 11.26 9.42
C GLU A 271 4.07 11.06 9.44
N GLN A 272 4.54 9.80 9.44
CA GLN A 272 5.95 9.46 9.39
C GLN A 272 6.58 9.89 8.07
N PHE A 273 5.88 9.69 6.96
CA PHE A 273 6.27 10.16 5.64
C PHE A 273 6.47 11.68 5.63
N LEU A 274 5.47 12.46 6.06
CA LEU A 274 5.57 13.92 6.14
C LEU A 274 6.64 14.40 7.14
N THR A 275 6.74 13.73 8.30
CA THR A 275 7.77 14.05 9.31
C THR A 275 9.17 13.87 8.74
N LEU A 276 9.39 12.81 7.96
CA LEU A 276 10.70 12.53 7.38
C LEU A 276 11.05 13.54 6.28
N ILE A 277 10.06 13.97 5.51
CA ILE A 277 10.20 15.06 4.52
C ILE A 277 10.65 16.36 5.21
N ASP A 278 9.96 16.75 6.28
CA ASP A 278 10.29 17.94 7.07
C ASP A 278 11.67 17.85 7.73
N GLN A 279 11.97 16.73 8.39
CA GLN A 279 13.26 16.50 9.07
C GLN A 279 14.46 16.54 8.11
N LYS A 280 14.27 16.10 6.87
CA LYS A 280 15.31 16.08 5.84
C LYS A 280 15.32 17.34 4.97
N ASP A 281 14.42 18.29 5.23
CA ASP A 281 14.25 19.52 4.43
C ASP A 281 14.08 19.21 2.94
N ILE A 282 13.32 18.15 2.63
CA ILE A 282 13.08 17.73 1.24
C ILE A 282 12.00 18.65 0.64
N PRO A 283 12.25 19.27 -0.53
CA PRO A 283 11.24 20.05 -1.23
C PRO A 283 9.96 19.25 -1.47
N TYR A 284 8.83 19.73 -0.93
CA TYR A 284 7.51 19.13 -1.09
C TYR A 284 6.67 19.93 -2.08
N VAL A 285 6.16 19.24 -3.11
CA VAL A 285 5.31 19.79 -4.14
C VAL A 285 3.98 19.03 -4.17
N GLN A 286 2.88 19.77 -4.05
CA GLN A 286 1.56 19.23 -4.28
C GLN A 286 1.31 19.09 -5.78
N ALA A 287 0.95 17.88 -6.21
CA ALA A 287 0.60 17.56 -7.57
C ALA A 287 -0.73 18.22 -7.96
N GLU A 288 -0.74 18.88 -9.11
CA GLU A 288 -1.94 19.44 -9.71
C GLU A 288 -1.89 19.30 -11.23
N ARG A 289 -3.02 18.91 -11.83
CA ARG A 289 -3.17 18.77 -13.28
C ARG A 289 -2.61 19.98 -14.03
N GLY A 290 -1.75 19.72 -15.01
CA GLY A 290 -1.13 20.72 -15.87
C GLY A 290 0.27 21.12 -15.45
N GLN A 291 0.75 20.69 -14.28
CA GLN A 291 2.18 20.79 -13.93
C GLN A 291 3.02 19.95 -14.90
N LYS A 292 4.15 20.50 -15.32
CA LYS A 292 5.10 19.87 -16.25
C LYS A 292 6.53 20.01 -15.77
N TYR A 293 7.28 18.94 -15.89
CA TYR A 293 8.71 18.86 -15.57
C TYR A 293 9.44 18.31 -16.79
N ILE A 294 10.49 19.01 -17.24
CA ILE A 294 11.26 18.63 -18.43
C ILE A 294 12.69 18.35 -18.00
N PHE A 295 13.19 17.19 -18.37
CA PHE A 295 14.55 16.74 -18.06
C PHE A 295 15.29 16.43 -19.37
N GLY A 296 16.43 17.08 -19.59
CA GLY A 296 17.10 17.04 -20.89
C GLY A 296 16.21 17.58 -22.02
N GLN A 297 16.41 17.08 -23.25
CA GLN A 297 15.66 17.52 -24.43
C GLN A 297 14.48 16.62 -24.83
N ASN A 298 14.33 15.46 -24.19
CA ASN A 298 13.42 14.42 -24.66
C ASN A 298 12.64 13.69 -23.55
N LEU A 299 12.74 14.08 -22.28
CA LEU A 299 11.95 13.52 -21.18
C LEU A 299 11.03 14.59 -20.59
N GLU A 300 9.72 14.43 -20.75
CA GLU A 300 8.68 15.27 -20.15
C GLU A 300 7.83 14.45 -19.20
N VAL A 301 7.59 14.97 -18.00
CA VAL A 301 6.64 14.45 -17.01
C VAL A 301 5.51 15.46 -16.84
N GLU A 302 4.28 15.04 -17.13
CA GLU A 302 3.07 15.86 -17.02
C GLU A 302 2.12 15.26 -15.98
N VAL A 303 1.67 16.08 -15.03
CA VAL A 303 0.65 15.70 -14.05
C VAL A 303 -0.74 15.84 -14.69
N LEU A 304 -1.50 14.75 -14.71
CA LEU A 304 -2.86 14.69 -15.27
C LEU A 304 -3.95 14.60 -14.19
N ASN A 305 -3.61 14.20 -12.98
CA ASN A 305 -4.49 14.13 -11.81
C ASN A 305 -3.64 14.35 -10.55
N PRO A 306 -4.16 14.91 -9.45
CA PRO A 306 -5.53 15.40 -9.23
C PRO A 306 -5.84 16.73 -9.95
N PRO A 307 -7.12 17.08 -10.20
CA PRO A 307 -7.52 18.44 -10.56
C PRO A 307 -7.37 19.40 -9.36
N SER A 308 -7.48 20.71 -9.61
CA SER A 308 -7.37 21.77 -8.58
C SER A 308 -8.41 21.69 -7.46
N THR A 309 -9.47 20.89 -7.63
CA THR A 309 -10.44 20.57 -6.60
C THR A 309 -10.63 19.06 -6.59
N TYR A 310 -10.33 18.43 -5.47
CA TYR A 310 -10.38 16.97 -5.34
C TYR A 310 -11.73 16.38 -5.76
N ILE A 311 -11.64 15.22 -6.39
CA ILE A 311 -12.76 14.42 -6.85
C ILE A 311 -13.31 13.67 -5.64
N ALA A 312 -14.44 14.15 -5.12
CA ALA A 312 -15.04 13.63 -3.90
C ALA A 312 -14.04 13.58 -2.71
N ASP A 313 -14.44 12.88 -1.64
CA ASP A 313 -13.59 12.57 -0.49
C ASP A 313 -13.06 11.13 -0.64
N ASP A 314 -12.41 10.87 -1.77
CA ASP A 314 -11.85 9.57 -2.13
C ASP A 314 -10.36 9.75 -2.45
N LEU A 315 -9.51 8.98 -1.77
CA LEU A 315 -8.05 9.10 -1.92
C LEU A 315 -7.57 8.53 -3.25
N ASN A 316 -8.18 7.43 -3.69
CA ASN A 316 -7.81 6.72 -4.91
C ASN A 316 -8.16 7.57 -6.14
N GLU A 317 -9.35 8.18 -6.16
CA GLU A 317 -9.78 9.06 -7.26
C GLU A 317 -8.90 10.32 -7.41
N ASN A 318 -8.10 10.65 -6.41
CA ASN A 318 -7.19 11.78 -6.41
C ASN A 318 -5.71 11.35 -6.46
N SER A 319 -5.45 10.09 -6.82
CA SER A 319 -4.12 9.60 -7.14
C SER A 319 -3.39 10.52 -8.11
N VAL A 320 -2.10 10.75 -7.88
CA VAL A 320 -1.25 11.43 -8.86
C VAL A 320 -1.15 10.56 -10.12
N VAL A 321 -1.74 11.05 -11.22
CA VAL A 321 -1.62 10.41 -12.53
C VAL A 321 -0.55 11.13 -13.33
N LEU A 322 0.47 10.41 -13.76
CA LEU A 322 1.60 10.97 -14.52
C LEU A 322 1.59 10.45 -15.94
N LYS A 323 1.74 11.36 -16.91
CA LYS A 323 2.16 11.01 -18.27
C LYS A 323 3.63 11.31 -18.43
N VAL A 324 4.42 10.28 -18.73
CA VAL A 324 5.85 10.41 -19.02
C VAL A 324 6.07 10.21 -20.51
N THR A 325 6.65 11.21 -21.17
CA THR A 325 6.96 11.17 -22.61
C THR A 325 8.47 11.15 -22.77
N PHE A 326 8.98 10.08 -23.38
CA PHE A 326 10.38 9.95 -23.76
C PHE A 326 10.49 9.86 -25.28
N GLY A 327 10.93 10.94 -25.94
CA GLY A 327 10.85 11.05 -27.40
C GLY A 327 9.40 10.91 -27.89
N ASN A 328 9.11 9.83 -28.63
CA ASN A 328 7.78 9.48 -29.13
C ASN A 328 7.03 8.47 -28.25
N VAL A 329 7.69 7.83 -27.28
CA VAL A 329 7.10 6.79 -26.41
C VAL A 329 6.46 7.44 -25.20
N LYS A 330 5.20 7.10 -24.93
CA LYS A 330 4.38 7.67 -23.86
C LYS A 330 3.95 6.60 -22.88
N PHE A 331 4.17 6.88 -21.60
CA PHE A 331 3.76 6.05 -20.47
C PHE A 331 2.68 6.79 -19.67
N LEU A 332 1.66 6.07 -19.21
CA LEU A 332 0.65 6.58 -18.30
C LEU A 332 0.67 5.78 -17.00
N PHE A 333 1.05 6.45 -15.91
CA PHE A 333 1.06 5.91 -14.54
C PHE A 333 -0.18 6.41 -13.81
N THR A 334 -1.06 5.50 -13.41
CA THR A 334 -2.41 5.86 -12.96
C THR A 334 -2.63 5.74 -11.46
N GLY A 335 -1.68 5.15 -10.71
CA GLY A 335 -1.89 4.77 -9.32
C GLY A 335 -3.18 3.99 -9.18
N ASP A 336 -4.04 4.43 -8.25
CA ASP A 336 -5.31 3.78 -7.95
C ASP A 336 -6.54 4.54 -8.49
N ALA A 337 -6.32 5.45 -9.45
CA ALA A 337 -7.38 6.24 -10.07
C ALA A 337 -8.55 5.36 -10.56
N GLY A 338 -9.76 5.65 -10.06
CA GLY A 338 -10.99 4.94 -10.41
C GLY A 338 -11.74 5.61 -11.56
N PHE A 339 -12.98 5.16 -11.77
CA PHE A 339 -13.81 5.63 -12.88
C PHE A 339 -14.09 7.15 -12.84
N ASP A 340 -14.16 7.76 -11.66
CA ASP A 340 -14.46 9.18 -11.56
C ASP A 340 -13.25 10.04 -11.97
N ALA A 341 -12.03 9.65 -11.59
CA ALA A 341 -10.78 10.22 -12.05
C ALA A 341 -10.61 10.07 -13.55
N GLU A 342 -10.84 8.87 -14.09
CA GLU A 342 -10.78 8.60 -15.53
C GLU A 342 -11.72 9.50 -16.32
N LYS A 343 -12.97 9.62 -15.86
CA LYS A 343 -13.98 10.47 -16.48
C LYS A 343 -13.60 11.94 -16.38
N ASN A 344 -13.08 12.37 -15.23
CA ASN A 344 -12.63 13.73 -15.00
C ASN A 344 -11.46 14.10 -15.93
N MET A 345 -10.46 13.22 -16.04
CA MET A 345 -9.33 13.38 -16.95
C MET A 345 -9.79 13.41 -18.41
N ALA A 346 -10.65 12.48 -18.83
CA ALA A 346 -11.18 12.43 -20.20
C ALA A 346 -12.00 13.68 -20.57
N ALA A 347 -12.67 14.30 -19.60
CA ALA A 347 -13.42 15.54 -19.79
C ALA A 347 -12.56 16.82 -19.78
N SER A 348 -11.32 16.73 -19.29
CA SER A 348 -10.44 17.89 -19.09
C SER A 348 -9.81 18.44 -20.37
N GLY A 349 -9.81 17.65 -21.45
CA GLY A 349 -9.18 18.00 -22.73
C GLY A 349 -7.69 17.66 -22.82
N VAL A 350 -7.08 17.12 -21.76
CA VAL A 350 -5.71 16.57 -21.82
C VAL A 350 -5.67 15.33 -22.71
N SER A 351 -4.54 15.11 -23.38
CA SER A 351 -4.34 13.90 -24.18
C SER A 351 -3.93 12.74 -23.29
N LEU A 352 -4.75 11.70 -23.26
CA LEU A 352 -4.51 10.45 -22.54
C LEU A 352 -3.77 9.39 -23.36
N ASP A 353 -3.70 9.56 -24.69
CA ASP A 353 -3.03 8.65 -25.61
C ASP A 353 -1.60 8.33 -25.16
N SER A 354 -1.33 7.06 -24.89
CA SER A 354 -0.10 6.51 -24.33
C SER A 354 0.15 5.09 -24.81
N ASP A 355 1.41 4.77 -25.13
CA ASP A 355 1.80 3.45 -25.66
C ASP A 355 1.82 2.36 -24.57
N VAL A 356 2.17 2.76 -23.35
CA VAL A 356 2.25 1.92 -22.16
C VAL A 356 1.32 2.46 -21.08
N LEU A 357 0.48 1.60 -20.53
CA LEU A 357 -0.39 1.90 -19.38
C LEU A 357 0.02 1.08 -18.17
N LYS A 358 0.33 1.74 -17.04
CA LYS A 358 0.15 1.11 -15.72
C LYS A 358 -1.34 1.04 -15.46
N VAL A 359 -1.88 -0.17 -15.41
CA VAL A 359 -3.28 -0.43 -15.13
C VAL A 359 -3.60 0.03 -13.71
N ALA A 360 -4.68 0.78 -13.58
CA ALA A 360 -5.06 1.41 -12.33
C ALA A 360 -5.48 0.39 -11.27
N HIS A 361 -5.20 0.70 -10.01
CA HIS A 361 -5.75 0.01 -8.84
C HIS A 361 -5.60 -1.51 -8.91
N HIS A 362 -4.38 -1.95 -9.25
CA HIS A 362 -3.99 -3.36 -9.40
C HIS A 362 -4.86 -4.19 -10.35
N GLY A 363 -5.62 -3.55 -11.23
CA GLY A 363 -6.57 -4.22 -12.12
C GLY A 363 -7.98 -4.42 -11.52
N SER A 364 -8.38 -3.57 -10.58
CA SER A 364 -9.74 -3.55 -10.00
C SER A 364 -10.85 -3.49 -11.05
N ALA A 365 -11.97 -4.15 -10.76
CA ALA A 365 -13.19 -4.08 -11.58
C ALA A 365 -13.76 -2.65 -11.68
N TYR A 366 -13.38 -1.76 -10.76
CA TYR A 366 -13.88 -0.38 -10.66
C TYR A 366 -12.93 0.68 -11.22
N ALA A 367 -11.92 0.25 -11.98
CA ALA A 367 -10.99 1.12 -12.67
C ALA A 367 -10.69 0.58 -14.07
N THR A 368 -9.89 1.28 -14.85
CA THR A 368 -9.52 0.99 -16.25
C THR A 368 -10.73 0.82 -17.18
N GLY A 369 -11.62 1.81 -17.21
CA GLY A 369 -12.88 1.80 -17.97
C GLY A 369 -12.70 1.70 -19.49
N GLU A 370 -13.68 1.13 -20.21
CA GLU A 370 -13.64 1.06 -21.68
C GLU A 370 -13.54 2.46 -22.33
N ALA A 371 -14.28 3.44 -21.80
CA ALA A 371 -14.23 4.81 -22.29
C ALA A 371 -12.85 5.43 -22.07
N PHE A 372 -12.19 5.11 -20.96
CA PHE A 372 -10.81 5.53 -20.67
C PHE A 372 -9.81 4.85 -21.61
N LEU A 373 -9.87 3.53 -21.77
CA LEU A 373 -9.01 2.78 -22.69
C LEU A 373 -9.14 3.25 -24.14
N SER A 374 -10.34 3.67 -24.57
CA SER A 374 -10.55 4.25 -25.90
C SER A 374 -9.83 5.58 -26.14
N LYS A 375 -9.37 6.24 -25.07
CA LYS A 375 -8.59 7.48 -25.11
C LYS A 375 -7.11 7.25 -24.87
N VAL A 376 -6.75 6.23 -24.08
CA VAL A 376 -5.36 5.87 -23.79
C VAL A 376 -4.73 5.10 -24.95
N THR A 377 -5.48 4.22 -25.61
CA THR A 377 -5.01 3.40 -26.75
C THR A 377 -3.67 2.67 -26.51
N PRO A 378 -3.50 1.95 -25.37
CA PRO A 378 -2.24 1.31 -25.03
C PRO A 378 -1.95 0.09 -25.90
N ALA A 379 -0.71 -0.03 -26.36
CA ALA A 379 -0.21 -1.27 -26.97
C ALA A 379 0.27 -2.27 -25.90
N VAL A 380 0.73 -1.77 -24.76
CA VAL A 380 1.16 -2.55 -23.59
C VAL A 380 0.45 -2.04 -22.34
N SER A 381 -0.02 -2.97 -21.51
CA SER A 381 -0.59 -2.68 -20.20
C SER A 381 0.11 -3.53 -19.15
N VAL A 382 0.63 -2.90 -18.11
CA VAL A 382 1.30 -3.55 -16.99
C VAL A 382 0.40 -3.48 -15.76
N ILE A 383 0.16 -4.63 -15.13
CA ILE A 383 -0.58 -4.73 -13.88
C ILE A 383 0.40 -5.11 -12.78
N GLU A 384 0.65 -4.19 -11.85
CA GLU A 384 1.32 -4.53 -10.58
C GLU A 384 0.27 -5.11 -9.65
N VAL A 385 0.40 -6.41 -9.42
CA VAL A 385 -0.54 -7.23 -8.67
C VAL A 385 0.23 -8.42 -8.09
N GLY A 386 -0.21 -8.87 -6.92
CA GLY A 386 0.33 -10.05 -6.25
C GLY A 386 -0.79 -10.95 -5.76
N GLU A 387 -0.44 -11.91 -4.90
CA GLU A 387 -1.43 -12.67 -4.16
C GLU A 387 -2.33 -11.70 -3.36
N ASN A 388 -3.63 -11.80 -3.59
CA ASN A 388 -4.63 -10.92 -2.99
C ASN A 388 -5.99 -11.61 -2.94
N ASN A 389 -6.87 -11.03 -2.13
CA ASN A 389 -8.24 -11.50 -1.98
C ASN A 389 -9.29 -10.45 -2.42
N TYR A 390 -8.84 -9.38 -3.06
CA TYR A 390 -9.70 -8.36 -3.67
C TYR A 390 -10.33 -8.84 -4.99
N GLY A 391 -9.83 -9.98 -5.52
CA GLY A 391 -10.18 -10.47 -6.84
C GLY A 391 -9.42 -9.73 -7.95
N HIS A 392 -8.25 -9.18 -7.62
CA HIS A 392 -7.40 -8.48 -8.58
C HIS A 392 -6.40 -9.46 -9.26
N PRO A 393 -6.06 -9.22 -10.55
CA PRO A 393 -6.81 -8.36 -11.45
C PRO A 393 -8.18 -9.01 -11.74
N SER A 394 -9.22 -8.19 -11.85
CA SER A 394 -10.56 -8.68 -12.15
C SER A 394 -10.65 -9.19 -13.59
N GLN A 395 -11.51 -10.19 -13.83
CA GLN A 395 -11.72 -10.71 -15.18
C GLN A 395 -12.28 -9.62 -16.11
N GLU A 396 -13.16 -8.76 -15.60
CA GLU A 396 -13.71 -7.62 -16.34
C GLU A 396 -12.62 -6.64 -16.79
N THR A 397 -11.60 -6.40 -15.98
CA THR A 397 -10.45 -5.56 -16.37
C THR A 397 -9.62 -6.23 -17.45
N LEU A 398 -9.31 -7.52 -17.29
CA LEU A 398 -8.58 -8.29 -18.29
C LEU A 398 -9.33 -8.31 -19.64
N ASP A 399 -10.65 -8.49 -19.61
CA ASP A 399 -11.50 -8.49 -20.81
C ASP A 399 -11.49 -7.13 -21.51
N ARG A 400 -11.55 -6.03 -20.76
CA ARG A 400 -11.45 -4.66 -21.30
C ARG A 400 -10.10 -4.39 -21.96
N LEU A 401 -9.00 -4.80 -21.32
CA LEU A 401 -7.65 -4.67 -21.87
C LEU A 401 -7.46 -5.50 -23.14
N ASN A 402 -7.95 -6.73 -23.14
CA ASN A 402 -7.94 -7.60 -24.31
C ASN A 402 -8.78 -7.02 -25.46
N ALA A 403 -9.96 -6.46 -25.16
CA ALA A 403 -10.81 -5.80 -26.14
C ALA A 403 -10.18 -4.53 -26.73
N ALA A 404 -9.35 -3.83 -25.95
CA ALA A 404 -8.53 -2.72 -26.42
C ALA A 404 -7.32 -3.14 -27.27
N GLY A 405 -7.03 -4.45 -27.37
CA GLY A 405 -5.90 -4.99 -28.13
C GLY A 405 -4.55 -4.84 -27.43
N SER A 406 -4.55 -4.57 -26.12
CA SER A 406 -3.32 -4.37 -25.36
C SER A 406 -2.65 -5.70 -25.00
N ASN A 407 -1.32 -5.74 -25.07
CA ASN A 407 -0.53 -6.84 -24.52
C ASN A 407 -0.43 -6.67 -23.00
N VAL A 408 -0.92 -7.64 -22.23
CA VAL A 408 -0.98 -7.55 -20.76
C VAL A 408 0.20 -8.27 -20.13
N TYR A 409 0.92 -7.57 -19.26
CA TYR A 409 1.97 -8.12 -18.39
C TYR A 409 1.55 -7.95 -16.93
N ARG A 410 1.85 -8.93 -16.07
CA ARG A 410 1.47 -8.91 -14.66
C ARG A 410 2.64 -9.31 -13.78
N THR A 411 2.91 -8.55 -12.73
CA THR A 411 4.05 -8.86 -11.84
C THR A 411 3.93 -10.22 -11.15
N ASP A 412 2.71 -10.65 -10.77
CA ASP A 412 2.50 -11.99 -10.18
C ASP A 412 2.79 -13.17 -11.11
N LEU A 413 2.82 -12.94 -12.44
CA LEU A 413 3.13 -13.97 -13.44
C LEU A 413 4.51 -13.79 -14.08
N ASN A 414 4.97 -12.55 -14.19
CA ASN A 414 6.15 -12.15 -14.95
C ASN A 414 7.31 -11.68 -14.06
N GLY A 415 7.12 -11.60 -12.75
CA GLY A 415 8.07 -10.97 -11.82
C GLY A 415 8.25 -9.50 -12.12
N ASP A 416 9.45 -8.97 -11.89
CA ASP A 416 9.79 -7.60 -12.30
C ASP A 416 9.65 -7.43 -13.82
N ILE A 417 8.98 -6.35 -14.23
CA ILE A 417 8.81 -6.01 -15.65
C ILE A 417 9.62 -4.76 -15.95
N VAL A 418 10.54 -4.85 -16.91
CA VAL A 418 11.40 -3.74 -17.30
C VAL A 418 11.11 -3.33 -18.74
N ILE A 419 10.76 -2.07 -18.94
CA ILE A 419 10.59 -1.45 -20.26
C ILE A 419 11.75 -0.50 -20.53
N THR A 420 12.51 -0.77 -21.58
CA THR A 420 13.63 0.07 -22.03
C THR A 420 13.27 0.76 -23.33
N THR A 421 13.61 2.05 -23.49
CA THR A 421 13.30 2.80 -24.71
C THR A 421 14.37 3.83 -25.08
N ASP A 422 14.62 3.95 -26.38
CA ASP A 422 15.44 5.01 -27.01
C ASP A 422 14.60 6.23 -27.45
N GLY A 423 13.30 6.22 -27.14
CA GLY A 423 12.34 7.24 -27.52
C GLY A 423 11.72 7.05 -28.91
N THR A 424 11.99 5.95 -29.60
CA THR A 424 11.28 5.57 -30.83
C THR A 424 10.73 4.15 -30.74
N THR A 425 11.55 3.23 -30.21
CA THR A 425 11.17 1.85 -29.93
C THR A 425 11.22 1.59 -28.44
N TYR A 426 10.47 0.60 -27.98
CA TYR A 426 10.56 0.17 -26.59
C TYR A 426 10.50 -1.35 -26.49
N LYS A 427 11.25 -1.91 -25.54
CA LYS A 427 11.37 -3.35 -25.30
C LYS A 427 10.90 -3.67 -23.89
N VAL A 428 9.88 -4.51 -23.79
CA VAL A 428 9.39 -5.07 -22.53
C VAL A 428 10.15 -6.36 -22.25
N THR A 429 10.69 -6.51 -21.05
CA THR A 429 11.42 -7.70 -20.58
C THR A 429 10.85 -8.14 -19.23
N ASP A 430 10.53 -9.43 -19.09
CA ASP A 430 10.10 -10.01 -17.80
C ASP A 430 11.29 -10.60 -17.01
N GLU A 431 11.06 -11.03 -15.77
CA GLU A 431 12.08 -11.57 -14.87
C GLU A 431 12.78 -12.82 -15.44
N SER A 432 12.09 -13.58 -16.30
CA SER A 432 12.68 -14.73 -17.00
C SER A 432 13.68 -14.34 -18.11
N GLY A 433 13.69 -13.06 -18.48
CA GLY A 433 14.46 -12.50 -19.60
C GLY A 433 13.74 -12.60 -20.95
N ALA A 434 12.48 -13.05 -20.98
CA ALA A 434 11.69 -13.02 -22.21
C ALA A 434 11.40 -11.57 -22.58
N SER A 435 11.56 -11.21 -23.86
CA SER A 435 11.41 -9.84 -24.32
C SER A 435 10.62 -9.69 -25.60
N THR A 436 9.87 -8.59 -25.70
CA THR A 436 9.08 -8.19 -26.87
C THR A 436 9.37 -6.73 -27.20
N ILE A 437 9.58 -6.43 -28.48
CA ILE A 437 9.89 -5.08 -28.97
C ILE A 437 8.64 -4.47 -29.61
N PHE A 438 8.41 -3.19 -29.35
CA PHE A 438 7.33 -2.39 -29.90
C PHE A 438 7.92 -1.13 -30.56
N SER A 439 7.22 -0.59 -31.55
CA SER A 439 7.65 0.60 -32.30
C SER A 439 6.51 1.61 -32.38
N THR A 440 6.84 2.88 -32.18
CA THR A 440 5.89 4.01 -32.30
C THR A 440 5.78 4.55 -33.73
N VAL A 441 6.55 4.00 -34.69
CA VAL A 441 6.54 4.45 -36.09
C VAL A 441 5.35 3.83 -36.84
N PRO A 442 4.43 4.65 -37.41
CA PRO A 442 3.30 4.12 -38.17
C PRO A 442 3.77 3.37 -39.43
N GLY A 443 3.51 2.06 -39.51
CA GLY A 443 3.68 1.26 -40.73
C GLY A 443 4.65 0.09 -40.66
N GLU A 444 5.36 -0.13 -39.56
CA GLU A 444 5.98 -1.43 -39.30
C GLU A 444 4.98 -2.33 -38.55
N PRO A 445 4.74 -3.57 -39.00
CA PRO A 445 3.86 -4.47 -38.28
C PRO A 445 4.43 -4.72 -36.88
N SER A 446 3.60 -4.54 -35.85
CA SER A 446 3.92 -5.01 -34.50
C SER A 446 4.44 -6.45 -34.61
N PRO A 447 5.63 -6.78 -34.07
CA PRO A 447 6.09 -8.15 -34.10
C PRO A 447 5.06 -9.00 -33.35
N VAL A 448 4.46 -9.93 -34.09
CA VAL A 448 3.56 -10.91 -33.52
C VAL A 448 4.41 -11.77 -32.59
N THR A 449 4.33 -11.56 -31.28
CA THR A 449 4.87 -12.52 -30.34
C THR A 449 4.14 -13.83 -30.58
N PRO A 450 4.83 -14.96 -30.82
CA PRO A 450 4.15 -16.24 -30.85
C PRO A 450 3.50 -16.41 -29.49
N SER A 451 2.18 -16.59 -29.46
CA SER A 451 1.50 -17.09 -28.26
C SER A 451 2.32 -18.24 -27.68
N PRO A 452 2.45 -18.34 -26.34
CA PRO A 452 2.98 -19.57 -25.75
C PRO A 452 2.18 -20.72 -26.36
N LEU A 453 2.90 -21.67 -26.94
CA LEU A 453 2.36 -22.85 -27.61
C LEU A 453 1.36 -23.52 -26.66
N THR A 454 0.09 -23.18 -26.80
CA THR A 454 -0.96 -24.12 -26.48
C THR A 454 -0.92 -25.09 -27.64
N GLU A 455 -0.14 -26.17 -27.50
CA GLU A 455 -0.39 -27.36 -28.29
C GLU A 455 -1.82 -27.80 -27.99
N ARG A 456 -2.78 -27.28 -28.77
CA ARG A 456 -4.03 -27.97 -29.00
C ARG A 456 -3.65 -29.24 -29.74
N ILE A 457 -3.55 -30.35 -29.00
CA ILE A 457 -3.71 -31.68 -29.58
C ILE A 457 -5.13 -31.73 -30.17
N PRO A 458 -5.32 -31.72 -31.50
CA PRO A 458 -6.65 -31.80 -32.07
C PRO A 458 -7.11 -33.24 -31.88
N GLY A 459 -7.90 -33.50 -30.85
CA GLY A 459 -8.46 -34.84 -30.62
C GLY A 459 -8.84 -35.20 -29.19
N LEU A 460 -8.38 -34.47 -28.16
CA LEU A 460 -8.65 -34.86 -26.78
C LEU A 460 -10.07 -34.50 -26.31
N ASP A 461 -10.65 -33.40 -26.81
CA ASP A 461 -12.02 -32.99 -26.47
C ASP A 461 -13.09 -33.98 -26.96
N ARG A 462 -12.89 -34.63 -28.11
CA ARG A 462 -13.84 -35.65 -28.60
C ARG A 462 -13.78 -36.94 -27.79
N LEU A 463 -12.60 -37.37 -27.35
CA LEU A 463 -12.48 -38.60 -26.57
C LEU A 463 -13.01 -38.40 -25.14
N VAL A 464 -12.70 -37.27 -24.51
CA VAL A 464 -13.23 -36.92 -23.18
C VAL A 464 -14.74 -36.69 -23.24
N TYR A 465 -15.25 -36.00 -24.26
CA TYR A 465 -16.69 -35.82 -24.45
C TYR A 465 -17.42 -37.14 -24.73
N ILE A 466 -16.83 -38.06 -25.52
CA ILE A 466 -17.42 -39.39 -25.76
C ILE A 466 -17.39 -40.25 -24.49
N ILE A 467 -16.32 -40.19 -23.68
CA ILE A 467 -16.22 -40.93 -22.42
C ILE A 467 -17.23 -40.39 -21.39
N VAL A 468 -17.35 -39.06 -21.27
CA VAL A 468 -18.31 -38.41 -20.37
C VAL A 468 -19.75 -38.69 -20.82
N LEU A 469 -20.04 -38.61 -22.12
CA LEU A 469 -21.37 -38.93 -22.66
C LEU A 469 -21.71 -40.41 -22.49
N ALA A 470 -20.76 -41.33 -22.69
CA ALA A 470 -20.95 -42.76 -22.44
C ALA A 470 -21.19 -43.04 -20.94
N ALA A 471 -20.46 -42.37 -20.04
CA ALA A 471 -20.66 -42.49 -18.60
C ALA A 471 -22.04 -41.96 -18.17
N LEU A 472 -22.50 -40.83 -18.73
CA LEU A 472 -23.83 -40.28 -18.48
C LEU A 472 -24.96 -41.19 -19.02
N ILE A 473 -24.76 -41.81 -20.19
CA ILE A 473 -25.72 -42.78 -20.75
C ILE A 473 -25.78 -44.05 -19.87
N ILE A 474 -24.63 -44.56 -19.40
CA ILE A 474 -24.59 -45.72 -18.49
C ILE A 474 -25.27 -45.37 -17.16
N LEU A 475 -25.04 -44.18 -16.62
CA LEU A 475 -25.69 -43.70 -15.40
C LEU A 475 -27.21 -43.58 -15.59
N ALA A 476 -27.67 -43.04 -16.72
CA ALA A 476 -29.09 -42.96 -17.05
C ALA A 476 -29.74 -44.35 -17.19
N ILE A 477 -29.06 -45.31 -17.83
CA ILE A 477 -29.56 -46.70 -17.95
C ILE A 477 -29.64 -47.36 -16.58
N LEU A 478 -28.65 -47.18 -15.70
CA LEU A 478 -28.65 -47.73 -14.34
C LEU A 478 -29.76 -47.11 -13.49
N VAL A 479 -29.98 -45.80 -13.60
CA VAL A 479 -31.08 -45.10 -12.92
C VAL A 479 -32.45 -45.60 -13.41
N ILE A 480 -32.62 -45.82 -14.72
CA ILE A 480 -33.84 -46.42 -15.27
C ILE A 480 -34.04 -47.86 -14.76
N TYR A 481 -32.97 -48.66 -14.68
CA TYR A 481 -33.04 -50.03 -14.17
C TYR A 481 -33.33 -50.11 -12.66
N TRP A 482 -33.02 -49.05 -11.91
CA TRP A 482 -33.25 -48.95 -10.47
C TRP A 482 -34.62 -48.36 -10.11
N ILE A 483 -35.14 -47.44 -10.94
CA ILE A 483 -36.42 -46.76 -10.71
C ILE A 483 -37.62 -47.54 -11.30
N LEU A 484 -37.41 -48.38 -12.32
CA LEU A 484 -38.52 -49.17 -12.87
C LEU A 484 -38.97 -50.27 -11.89
N PRO A 485 -40.25 -50.29 -11.47
CA PRO A 485 -40.75 -51.30 -10.55
C PRO A 485 -40.67 -52.68 -11.19
N LYS A 486 -39.92 -53.60 -10.57
CA LYS A 486 -39.91 -55.03 -10.91
C LYS A 486 -41.36 -55.54 -10.90
N LYS A 487 -41.98 -55.65 -12.08
CA LYS A 487 -43.27 -56.32 -12.26
C LYS A 487 -43.13 -57.76 -11.77
N ARG A 488 -43.63 -58.03 -10.56
CA ARG A 488 -43.84 -59.39 -10.05
C ARG A 488 -44.76 -60.11 -11.04
N ARG A 489 -44.19 -61.01 -11.86
CA ARG A 489 -44.97 -62.02 -12.58
C ARG A 489 -45.62 -62.92 -11.53
N LYS A 490 -46.92 -62.71 -11.29
CA LYS A 490 -47.80 -63.67 -10.62
C LYS A 490 -47.77 -64.97 -11.42
N ARG A 491 -47.18 -66.03 -10.84
CA ARG A 491 -47.56 -67.40 -11.18
C ARG A 491 -48.98 -67.60 -10.67
N ARG A 492 -49.94 -67.81 -11.58
CA ARG A 492 -51.27 -68.35 -11.28
C ARG A 492 -51.31 -69.77 -11.82
N LYS A 493 -51.49 -70.70 -10.87
CA LYS A 493 -51.96 -72.09 -10.94
C LYS A 493 -51.24 -73.04 -11.87
#